data_AF-A0AAD7R584-F1
#
_entry.id   AF-A0AAD7R584-F1
#
_cell.length_a   1.000
_cell.length_b   1.000
_cell.length_c   1.000
_cell.angle_alpha   90.00
_cell.angle_beta   90.00
_cell.angle_gamma   90.00
#
_symmetry.space_group_name_H-M   'P 1'
#
loop_
_entity.id
_entity.type
_entity.pdbx_description
1 polymer ?
#
loop_
_entity_poly.entity_id
_entity_poly.type
_entity_poly.pdbx_seq_one_letter_code
_entity_poly.pdbx_strand_id
1 'polypeptide(L)'
;MSRLPIDHPEVHQQFMHGSFSVQLGSQNPFGRIPVDQTIEETVNRDTQTAGGTKGFSLKRAAVERYYLTSGYSRNYLKQLRRMVRCRMFHFSHPDLQMPRITRDEADVQSIVKLLEDDWTNPFDPMKVSLSAFRQVPFPLQM
;
A
#
# COMPACT_ATOMS: atom_id res chain seq x y z
N MET A 1 16.52 -23.00 18.57
CA MET A 1 15.98 -22.62 19.90
C MET A 1 16.89 -23.06 21.05
N SER A 2 17.41 -24.29 21.08
CA SER A 2 18.17 -24.85 22.22
C SER A 2 19.51 -24.19 22.54
N ARG A 3 20.17 -23.52 21.58
CA ARG A 3 21.43 -22.79 21.81
C ARG A 3 21.25 -21.29 22.06
N LEU A 4 20.03 -20.77 21.93
CA LEU A 4 19.72 -19.35 22.17
C LEU A 4 20.22 -18.84 23.54
N PRO A 5 20.14 -19.61 24.65
CA PRO A 5 20.68 -19.16 25.94
C PRO A 5 22.20 -18.95 25.94
N ILE A 6 22.93 -19.64 25.07
CA ILE A 6 24.40 -19.64 25.02
C ILE A 6 24.88 -18.61 24.01
N ASP A 7 24.33 -18.65 22.79
CA ASP A 7 24.79 -17.82 21.68
C ASP A 7 24.23 -16.38 21.77
N HIS A 8 23.03 -16.18 22.36
CA HIS A 8 22.34 -14.89 22.48
C HIS A 8 21.55 -14.75 23.81
N PRO A 9 22.24 -14.67 24.96
CA PRO A 9 21.61 -14.72 26.28
C PRO A 9 20.57 -13.61 26.53
N GLU A 10 20.81 -12.40 26.02
CA GLU A 10 19.88 -11.27 26.15
C GLU A 10 18.56 -11.51 25.42
N VAL A 11 18.62 -12.07 24.21
CA VAL A 11 17.43 -12.41 23.42
C VAL A 11 16.64 -13.52 24.10
N HIS A 12 17.35 -14.52 24.64
CA HIS A 12 16.74 -15.58 25.43
C HIS A 12 16.01 -15.03 26.66
N GLN A 13 16.63 -14.10 27.41
CA GLN A 13 16.00 -13.46 28.57
C GLN A 13 14.71 -12.71 28.17
N GLN A 14 14.75 -11.91 27.11
CA GLN A 14 13.56 -11.20 26.60
C GLN A 14 12.46 -12.17 26.14
N PHE A 15 12.84 -13.29 25.54
CA PHE A 15 11.91 -14.34 25.14
C PHE A 15 11.21 -14.96 26.36
N MET A 16 11.97 -15.29 27.41
CA MET A 16 11.41 -15.82 28.66
C MET A 16 10.52 -14.81 29.39
N HIS A 17 10.79 -13.50 29.25
CA HIS A 17 9.92 -12.44 29.76
C HIS A 17 8.67 -12.18 28.89
N GLY A 18 8.54 -12.86 27.74
CA GLY A 18 7.41 -12.68 26.84
C GLY A 18 7.40 -11.36 26.09
N SER A 19 8.54 -10.67 25.98
CA SER A 19 8.68 -9.35 25.32
C SER A 19 8.45 -9.39 23.80
N PHE A 20 8.27 -10.57 23.22
CA PHE A 20 7.92 -10.78 21.81
C PHE A 20 6.40 -10.79 21.55
N SER A 21 5.60 -10.67 22.62
CA SER A 21 4.14 -10.71 22.56
C SER A 21 3.54 -9.43 23.11
N VAL A 22 2.38 -9.06 22.60
CA VAL A 22 1.63 -7.87 23.01
C VAL A 22 0.23 -8.26 23.45
N GLN A 23 -0.40 -7.37 24.20
CA GLN A 23 -1.72 -7.58 24.76
C GLN A 23 -2.62 -6.44 24.30
N LEU A 24 -3.75 -6.78 23.66
CA LEU A 24 -4.67 -5.79 23.10
C LEU A 24 -5.42 -4.96 24.17
N GLY A 25 -5.44 -5.41 25.42
CA GLY A 25 -6.08 -4.69 26.53
C GLY A 25 -5.56 -5.13 27.89
N SER A 26 -5.60 -4.24 28.88
CA SER A 26 -4.99 -4.45 30.21
C SER A 26 -5.67 -5.53 31.06
N GLN A 27 -6.89 -5.97 30.72
CA GLN A 27 -7.71 -6.82 31.58
C GLN A 27 -7.64 -8.33 31.30
N ASN A 28 -6.98 -8.77 30.21
CA ASN A 28 -6.87 -10.21 29.88
C ASN A 28 -5.41 -10.68 29.80
N PRO A 29 -4.81 -11.16 30.91
CA PRO A 29 -3.41 -11.58 30.96
C PRO A 29 -3.11 -12.83 30.10
N PHE A 30 -4.14 -13.61 29.72
CA PHE A 30 -4.00 -14.81 28.88
C PHE A 30 -4.12 -14.51 27.37
N GLY A 31 -4.38 -13.25 27.00
CA GLY A 31 -4.58 -12.82 25.61
C GLY A 31 -3.34 -12.31 24.91
N ARG A 32 -2.13 -12.66 25.37
CA ARG A 32 -0.89 -12.23 24.71
C ARG A 32 -0.71 -12.97 23.38
N ILE A 33 -0.51 -12.21 22.32
CA ILE A 33 -0.28 -12.71 20.98
C ILE A 33 1.04 -12.14 20.43
N PRO A 34 1.77 -12.89 19.60
CA PRO A 34 2.97 -12.39 18.95
C PRO A 34 2.72 -11.03 18.26
N VAL A 35 3.72 -10.14 18.29
CA VAL A 35 3.63 -8.80 17.69
C VAL A 35 3.17 -8.88 16.24
N ASP A 36 3.77 -9.80 15.49
CA ASP A 36 3.55 -10.00 14.05
C ASP A 36 2.09 -10.32 13.76
N GLN A 37 1.54 -11.28 14.51
CA GLN A 37 0.13 -11.67 14.43
C GLN A 37 -0.79 -10.51 14.83
N THR A 38 -0.42 -9.74 15.85
CA THR A 38 -1.22 -8.59 16.28
C THR A 38 -1.32 -7.53 15.21
N ILE A 39 -0.22 -7.26 14.51
CA ILE A 39 -0.17 -6.31 13.39
C ILE A 39 -1.09 -6.80 12.26
N GLU A 40 -0.97 -8.08 11.88
CA GLU A 40 -1.80 -8.68 10.85
C GLU A 40 -3.29 -8.60 11.19
N GLU A 41 -3.68 -9.05 12.38
CA GLU A 41 -5.07 -9.05 12.83
C GLU A 41 -5.65 -7.64 12.96
N THR A 42 -4.83 -6.66 13.37
CA THR A 42 -5.24 -5.25 13.45
C THR A 42 -5.51 -4.68 12.06
N VAL A 43 -4.60 -4.93 11.12
CA VAL A 43 -4.78 -4.49 9.72
C VAL A 43 -5.99 -5.18 9.11
N ASN A 44 -6.16 -6.49 9.33
CA ASN A 44 -7.30 -7.26 8.84
C ASN A 44 -8.62 -6.73 9.41
N ARG A 45 -8.74 -6.56 10.73
CA ARG A 45 -9.93 -5.99 11.37
C ARG A 45 -10.31 -4.64 10.75
N ASP A 46 -9.31 -3.79 10.53
CA ASP A 46 -9.55 -2.45 10.00
C ASP A 46 -9.90 -2.48 8.51
N THR A 47 -9.32 -3.38 7.72
CA THR A 47 -9.44 -3.40 6.25
C THR A 47 -10.56 -4.31 5.72
N GLN A 48 -10.84 -5.43 6.38
CA GLN A 48 -11.79 -6.45 5.93
C GLN A 48 -13.25 -5.99 6.05
N THR A 49 -14.10 -6.50 5.15
CA THR A 49 -15.56 -6.32 5.22
C THR A 49 -16.22 -7.64 5.60
N ALA A 50 -17.55 -7.67 5.77
CA ALA A 50 -18.29 -8.87 6.18
C ALA A 50 -18.08 -10.09 5.26
N GLY A 51 -17.62 -9.89 4.01
CA GLY A 51 -17.25 -10.94 3.07
C GLY A 51 -15.76 -11.29 3.03
N GLY A 52 -14.96 -10.84 4.00
CA GLY A 52 -13.50 -10.99 4.02
C GLY A 52 -12.78 -9.98 3.13
N THR A 53 -11.55 -10.32 2.70
CA THR A 53 -10.72 -9.49 1.80
C THR A 53 -10.95 -9.89 0.35
N LYS A 54 -11.76 -9.12 -0.40
CA LYS A 54 -11.93 -9.32 -1.86
C LYS A 54 -11.09 -8.37 -2.72
N GLY A 55 -10.18 -7.60 -2.11
CA GLY A 55 -9.34 -6.61 -2.78
C GLY A 55 -8.87 -5.52 -1.82
N PHE A 56 -8.72 -4.29 -2.31
CA PHE A 56 -8.38 -3.15 -1.47
C PHE A 56 -9.54 -2.77 -0.54
N SER A 57 -9.20 -2.30 0.67
CA SER A 57 -10.20 -1.74 1.56
C SER A 57 -10.71 -0.40 1.01
N LEU A 58 -12.03 -0.22 0.97
CA LEU A 58 -12.66 1.06 0.65
C LEU A 58 -12.97 1.90 1.90
N LYS A 59 -12.64 1.39 3.09
CA LYS A 59 -12.84 2.12 4.35
C LYS A 59 -11.84 3.27 4.41
N ARG A 60 -12.34 4.51 4.34
CA ARG A 60 -11.52 5.74 4.35
C ARG A 60 -10.43 5.72 5.43
N ALA A 61 -10.79 5.41 6.67
CA ALA A 61 -9.85 5.41 7.79
C ALA A 61 -8.75 4.33 7.68
N ALA A 62 -8.98 3.23 6.96
CA ALA A 62 -7.96 2.20 6.71
C ALA A 62 -7.06 2.61 5.54
N VAL A 63 -7.64 3.21 4.49
CA VAL A 63 -6.90 3.77 3.35
C VAL A 63 -5.92 4.86 3.81
N GLU A 64 -6.41 5.82 4.60
CA GLU A 64 -5.58 6.90 5.15
C GLU A 64 -4.45 6.36 6.02
N ARG A 65 -4.74 5.40 6.92
CA ARG A 65 -3.76 4.89 7.88
C ARG A 65 -2.72 3.95 7.31
N TYR A 66 -3.09 3.10 6.35
CA TYR A 66 -2.21 2.02 5.89
C TYR A 66 -1.69 2.22 4.47
N TYR A 67 -2.40 2.98 3.62
CA TYR A 67 -2.03 3.15 2.22
C TYR A 67 -1.42 4.53 1.95
N LEU A 68 -2.12 5.61 2.29
CA LEU A 68 -1.66 6.99 1.98
C LEU A 68 -0.40 7.38 2.76
N THR A 69 -0.28 6.93 4.01
CA THR A 69 0.88 7.21 4.87
C THR A 69 2.03 6.22 4.69
N SER A 70 1.84 5.13 3.94
CA SER A 70 2.83 4.05 3.82
C SER A 70 4.20 4.52 3.33
N GLY A 71 4.22 5.42 2.34
CA GLY A 71 5.44 6.00 1.79
C GLY A 71 6.20 6.84 2.83
N TYR A 72 5.48 7.65 3.61
CA TYR A 72 6.05 8.45 4.69
C TYR A 72 6.61 7.57 5.80
N SER A 73 5.83 6.58 6.28
CA SER A 73 6.26 5.61 7.30
C SER A 73 7.51 4.86 6.87
N ARG A 74 7.57 4.42 5.60
CA ARG A 74 8.76 3.78 5.03
C ARG A 74 9.96 4.72 5.01
N ASN A 75 9.78 6.00 4.67
CA ASN A 75 10.85 6.99 4.65
C ASN A 75 11.40 7.24 6.05
N TYR A 76 10.54 7.45 7.05
CA TYR A 76 10.94 7.60 8.45
C TYR A 76 11.73 6.39 8.94
N LEU A 77 11.24 5.17 8.68
CA LEU A 77 11.97 3.94 9.03
C LEU A 77 13.33 3.84 8.34
N LYS A 78 13.44 4.27 7.08
CA LYS A 78 14.72 4.30 6.35
C LYS A 78 15.71 5.26 7.01
N GLN A 79 15.25 6.45 7.40
CA GLN A 79 16.08 7.44 8.10
C GLN A 79 16.52 6.95 9.47
N LEU A 80 15.60 6.39 10.26
CA LEU A 80 15.90 5.87 11.60
C LEU A 80 16.92 4.73 11.54
N ARG A 81 16.78 3.78 10.60
CA ARG A 81 17.79 2.71 10.40
C ARG A 81 19.17 3.28 10.06
N ARG A 82 19.23 4.33 9.23
CA ARG A 82 20.48 5.02 8.89
C ARG A 82 21.12 5.64 10.14
N MET A 83 20.33 6.23 11.04
CA MET A 83 20.82 6.81 12.29
C MET A 83 21.35 5.76 13.26
N VAL A 84 20.65 4.63 13.41
CA VAL A 84 21.00 3.55 14.35
C VAL A 84 22.14 2.65 13.81
N ARG A 85 22.72 2.99 12.64
CA ARG A 85 23.77 2.21 11.97
C ARG A 85 23.42 0.73 11.77
N CYS A 86 22.13 0.39 11.69
CA CYS A 86 21.71 -0.93 11.27
C CYS A 86 22.19 -1.13 9.83
N ARG A 87 23.16 -2.02 9.62
CA ARG A 87 23.59 -2.41 8.26
C ARG A 87 22.35 -2.85 7.50
N MET A 88 22.00 -2.10 6.46
CA MET A 88 20.95 -2.52 5.56
C MET A 88 21.47 -3.73 4.80
N PHE A 89 20.81 -4.87 4.94
CA PHE A 89 20.97 -5.93 3.96
C PHE A 89 20.55 -5.35 2.60
N HIS A 90 21.39 -5.54 1.58
CA HIS A 90 21.07 -5.16 0.21
C HIS A 90 19.99 -6.10 -0.35
N PHE A 91 18.79 -6.03 0.20
CA PHE A 91 17.64 -6.71 -0.35
C PHE A 91 17.03 -5.78 -1.41
N SER A 92 17.33 -6.08 -2.68
CA SER A 92 16.74 -5.40 -3.80
C SER A 92 15.52 -6.19 -4.26
N HIS A 93 14.32 -5.66 -4.03
CA HIS A 93 13.11 -6.23 -4.61
C HIS A 93 13.20 -6.20 -6.14
N PRO A 94 12.76 -7.23 -6.88
CA PRO A 94 12.83 -7.25 -8.35
C PRO A 94 12.20 -6.01 -8.99
N ASP A 95 11.10 -5.50 -8.41
CA ASP A 95 10.43 -4.30 -8.91
C ASP A 95 11.16 -2.98 -8.61
N LEU A 96 12.17 -3.01 -7.73
CA LEU A 96 13.00 -1.85 -7.42
C LEU A 96 14.31 -1.84 -8.22
N GLN A 97 14.44 -2.73 -9.21
CA GLN A 97 15.57 -2.77 -10.12
C GLN A 97 15.44 -1.68 -11.18
N MET A 98 16.57 -1.11 -11.59
CA MET A 98 16.62 -0.02 -12.59
C MET A 98 15.79 -0.31 -13.85
N PRO A 99 15.83 -1.52 -14.46
CA PRO A 99 15.04 -1.79 -15.66
C PRO A 99 13.53 -1.66 -15.44
N ARG A 100 13.03 -2.02 -14.25
CA ARG A 100 11.61 -1.89 -13.93
C ARG A 100 11.23 -0.43 -13.73
N ILE A 101 12.04 0.30 -12.99
CA ILE A 101 11.85 1.74 -12.74
C ILE A 101 11.82 2.51 -14.06
N THR A 102 12.79 2.28 -14.95
CA THR A 102 12.84 2.94 -16.26
C THR A 102 11.62 2.62 -17.13
N ARG A 103 11.10 1.39 -17.08
CA ARG A 103 9.88 1.03 -17.80
C ARG A 103 8.66 1.74 -17.23
N ASP A 104 8.47 1.69 -15.91
CA ASP A 104 7.32 2.32 -15.27
C ASP A 104 7.35 3.86 -15.49
N GLU A 105 8.53 4.49 -15.49
CA GLU A 105 8.70 5.91 -15.86
C GLU A 105 8.32 6.19 -17.31
N ALA A 106 8.74 5.33 -18.26
CA ALA A 106 8.38 5.46 -19.66
C ALA A 106 6.87 5.28 -19.89
N ASP A 107 6.24 4.34 -19.18
CA ASP A 107 4.80 4.09 -19.25
C ASP A 107 4.02 5.30 -18.71
N VAL A 108 4.45 5.88 -17.58
CA VAL A 108 3.85 7.12 -17.05
C VAL A 108 4.00 8.28 -18.03
N GLN A 109 5.19 8.46 -18.63
CA GLN A 109 5.41 9.49 -19.64
C GLN A 109 4.51 9.29 -20.87
N SER A 110 4.31 8.05 -21.30
CA SER A 110 3.39 7.72 -22.40
C SER A 110 1.95 8.14 -22.10
N ILE A 111 1.47 7.89 -20.88
CA ILE A 111 0.13 8.30 -20.43
C ILE A 111 0.02 9.82 -20.37
N VAL A 112 1.02 10.50 -19.81
CA VAL A 112 1.03 11.98 -19.73
C VAL A 112 1.00 12.57 -21.14
N LYS A 113 1.83 12.05 -22.05
CA LYS A 113 1.86 12.48 -23.45
C LYS A 113 0.50 12.28 -24.13
N LEU A 114 -0.12 11.11 -23.95
CA LEU A 114 -1.47 10.86 -24.47
C LEU A 114 -2.46 11.91 -23.94
N LEU A 115 -2.42 12.22 -22.64
CA LEU A 115 -3.34 13.19 -22.02
C LEU A 115 -3.11 14.64 -22.45
N GLU A 116 -1.86 15.02 -22.74
CA GLU A 116 -1.49 16.39 -23.13
C GLU A 116 -1.64 16.64 -24.64
N ASP A 117 -1.19 15.68 -25.46
CA ASP A 117 -1.07 15.88 -26.91
C ASP A 117 -2.28 15.33 -27.68
N ASP A 118 -2.71 14.10 -27.36
CA ASP A 118 -3.67 13.34 -28.18
C ASP A 118 -5.10 13.34 -27.60
N TRP A 119 -5.25 13.55 -26.30
CA TRP A 119 -6.53 13.49 -25.61
C TRP A 119 -7.32 14.77 -25.83
N THR A 120 -8.36 14.68 -26.66
CA THR A 120 -9.30 15.79 -26.84
C THR A 120 -10.19 15.90 -25.61
N ASN A 121 -10.03 16.99 -24.84
CA ASN A 121 -10.84 17.25 -23.66
C ASN A 121 -12.33 17.43 -24.06
N PRO A 122 -13.23 16.52 -23.66
CA PRO A 122 -14.65 16.59 -24.04
C PRO A 122 -15.40 17.72 -23.31
N PHE A 123 -14.76 18.39 -22.35
CA PHE A 123 -15.32 19.52 -21.60
C PHE A 123 -14.68 20.86 -21.98
N ASP A 124 -13.80 20.88 -22.99
CA ASP A 124 -13.26 22.13 -23.53
C ASP A 124 -14.30 22.78 -24.46
N PRO A 125 -14.87 23.95 -24.10
CA PRO A 125 -15.92 24.60 -24.88
C PRO A 125 -15.43 25.09 -26.25
N MET A 126 -14.11 25.18 -26.48
CA MET A 126 -13.54 25.56 -27.78
C MET A 126 -13.25 24.36 -28.70
N LYS A 127 -13.25 23.13 -28.20
CA LYS A 127 -13.00 21.90 -28.98
C LYS A 127 -14.23 21.01 -29.02
N VAL A 128 -15.36 21.56 -29.46
CA VAL A 128 -16.51 20.74 -29.87
C VAL A 128 -16.30 20.27 -31.30
N SER A 129 -16.10 18.96 -31.52
CA SER A 129 -16.79 18.20 -32.58
C SER A 129 -16.29 16.75 -32.65
N LEU A 130 -17.12 15.81 -32.20
CA LEU A 130 -17.22 14.51 -32.86
C LEU A 130 -18.66 14.38 -33.34
N SER A 131 -18.90 14.78 -34.58
CA SER A 131 -20.18 14.67 -35.30
C SER A 131 -21.35 15.41 -34.66
N ALA A 132 -21.69 16.55 -35.26
CA ALA A 132 -23.08 16.95 -35.41
C ALA A 132 -23.94 15.72 -35.67
N PHE A 133 -24.84 15.38 -34.73
CA PHE A 133 -25.91 14.42 -34.96
C PHE A 133 -26.61 14.85 -36.25
N ARG A 134 -26.38 14.12 -37.35
CA ARG A 134 -27.21 14.23 -38.54
C ARG A 134 -28.63 13.96 -38.07
N GLN A 135 -29.45 15.01 -37.99
CA GLN A 135 -30.90 14.85 -37.97
C GLN A 135 -31.25 14.16 -39.29
N VAL A 136 -31.46 12.85 -39.23
CA VAL A 136 -32.09 12.13 -40.32
C VAL A 136 -33.54 12.64 -40.34
N PRO A 137 -34.04 13.23 -41.45
CA PRO A 137 -35.42 13.65 -41.52
C PRO A 137 -36.30 12.39 -41.42
N PHE A 138 -37.18 12.34 -40.42
CA PHE A 138 -38.26 11.35 -40.40
C PHE A 138 -39.15 11.59 -41.62
N PRO A 139 -39.45 10.58 -42.45
CA PRO A 139 -40.48 10.73 -43.46
C PRO A 139 -41.84 10.81 -42.75
N LEU A 140 -42.56 11.91 -42.99
CA LEU A 140 -43.97 12.02 -42.66
C LEU A 140 -44.72 10.95 -43.47
N GLN A 141 -45.23 9.93 -42.79
CA GLN A 141 -46.26 9.07 -43.35
C GLN A 141 -47.56 9.88 -43.38
N MET A 142 -48.11 10.06 -44.58
CA MET A 142 -49.53 10.40 -44.79
C MET A 142 -50.41 9.20 -44.49
#